data_AF-A0A0T5ZD23-F1
#
_entry.id   AF-A0A0T5ZD23-F1
#
_cell.length_a   1.000
_cell.length_b   1.000
_cell.length_c   1.000
_cell.angle_alpha   90.00
_cell.angle_beta   90.00
_cell.angle_gamma   90.00
#
_symmetry.space_group_name_H-M   'P 1'
#
loop_
_entity.id
_entity.type
_entity.pdbx_description
1 polymer ?
#
loop_
_entity_poly.entity_id
_entity_poly.type
_entity_poly.pdbx_seq_one_letter_code
_entity_poly.pdbx_strand_id
1 'polypeptide(L)'
;MVIEMLAIGKKVNELQKKIVLAKKELSEINILEQPLPEFINTTNMLRSNEYLQKSNEKKSQLLIAYEEYTNELENLVSNIAHIKGSIHNLKSHFKIHKKIKKKVKSKTKPRKKFRKRKLKPRRRKPRKRRR
;
A
#
# COMPACT_ATOMS: atom_id res chain seq x y z
N MET A 1 -4.43 -9.05 4.76
CA MET A 1 -3.95 -7.81 4.09
C MET A 1 -4.76 -7.40 2.87
N VAL A 2 -4.70 -8.09 1.71
CA VAL A 2 -5.39 -7.60 0.49
C VAL A 2 -6.93 -7.60 0.65
N ILE A 3 -7.48 -8.64 1.27
CA ILE A 3 -8.93 -8.74 1.55
C ILE A 3 -9.37 -7.67 2.56
N GLU A 4 -8.56 -7.38 3.59
CA GLU A 4 -8.84 -6.32 4.57
C GLU A 4 -8.82 -4.94 3.91
N MET A 5 -7.91 -4.67 2.99
CA MET A 5 -7.88 -3.40 2.25
C MET A 5 -9.10 -3.21 1.35
N LEU A 6 -9.60 -4.29 0.73
CA LEU A 6 -10.85 -4.25 -0.03
C LEU A 6 -12.05 -3.98 0.88
N ALA A 7 -12.06 -4.52 2.11
CA ALA A 7 -13.10 -4.25 3.09
C ALA A 7 -13.07 -2.78 3.56
N ILE A 8 -11.88 -2.24 3.88
CA ILE A 8 -11.70 -0.82 4.22
C ILE A 8 -12.16 0.07 3.05
N GLY A 9 -11.77 -0.25 1.81
CA GLY A 9 -12.19 0.49 0.63
C GLY A 9 -13.71 0.52 0.41
N LYS A 10 -14.41 -0.59 0.69
CA LYS A 10 -15.89 -0.63 0.67
C LYS A 10 -16.48 0.29 1.73
N LYS A 11 -15.94 0.24 2.95
CA LYS A 11 -16.39 1.08 4.08
C LYS A 11 -16.17 2.58 3.81
N VAL A 12 -15.04 2.95 3.24
CA VAL A 12 -14.73 4.32 2.79
C VAL A 12 -15.74 4.80 1.73
N ASN A 13 -16.09 3.94 0.76
CA ASN A 13 -17.12 4.27 -0.25
C ASN A 13 -18.51 4.42 0.35
N GLU A 14 -18.88 3.58 1.32
CA GLU A 14 -20.15 3.70 2.05
C GLU A 14 -20.21 4.99 2.85
N LEU A 15 -19.14 5.35 3.56
CA LEU A 15 -19.02 6.61 4.30
C LEU A 15 -19.10 7.82 3.35
N GLN A 16 -18.47 7.77 2.18
CA GLN A 16 -18.62 8.79 1.15
C GLN A 16 -20.09 8.98 0.73
N LYS A 17 -20.82 7.89 0.48
CA LYS A 17 -22.24 7.96 0.15
C LYS A 17 -23.05 8.58 1.29
N LYS A 18 -22.78 8.19 2.53
CA LYS A 18 -23.42 8.78 3.72
C LYS A 18 -23.16 10.28 3.83
N ILE A 19 -21.92 10.72 3.63
CA ILE A 19 -21.55 12.15 3.63
C ILE A 19 -22.31 12.91 2.54
N VAL A 20 -22.39 12.36 1.32
CA VAL A 20 -23.12 13.00 0.22
C VAL A 20 -24.61 13.11 0.52
N LEU A 21 -25.23 12.06 1.06
CA LEU A 21 -26.63 12.08 1.47
C LEU A 21 -26.87 13.10 2.58
N ALA A 22 -26.04 13.10 3.63
CA ALA A 22 -26.17 14.04 4.74
C ALA A 22 -25.99 15.50 4.28
N LYS A 23 -25.09 15.78 3.33
CA LYS A 23 -24.97 17.11 2.71
C LYS A 23 -26.24 17.52 1.97
N LYS A 24 -26.84 16.60 1.23
CA LYS A 24 -28.07 16.85 0.49
C LYS A 24 -29.22 17.16 1.45
N GLU A 25 -29.41 16.33 2.48
CA GLU A 25 -30.41 16.57 3.52
C GLU A 25 -30.20 17.94 4.20
N LEU A 26 -28.95 18.31 4.50
CA LEU A 26 -28.64 19.62 5.07
C LEU A 26 -29.04 20.78 4.14
N SER A 27 -28.79 20.62 2.84
CA SER A 27 -29.15 21.64 1.84
C SER A 27 -30.66 21.80 1.70
N GLU A 28 -31.43 20.71 1.80
CA GLU A 28 -32.89 20.74 1.77
C GLU A 28 -33.46 21.43 3.01
N ILE A 29 -32.89 21.15 4.19
CA ILE A 29 -33.26 21.80 5.44
C ILE A 29 -33.06 23.31 5.31
N ASN A 30 -31.89 23.78 4.85
CA ASN A 30 -31.57 25.20 4.74
C ASN A 30 -32.53 26.01 3.86
N ILE A 31 -33.22 25.38 2.91
CA ILE A 31 -34.21 26.05 2.04
C ILE A 31 -35.47 26.43 2.83
N LEU A 32 -35.78 25.71 3.90
CA LEU A 32 -37.03 25.85 4.68
C LEU A 32 -36.99 26.92 5.77
N GLU A 33 -35.84 27.56 6.02
CA GLU A 33 -35.62 28.49 7.14
C GLU A 33 -36.40 29.81 7.02
N GLN A 34 -36.88 30.17 5.82
CA GLN A 34 -37.50 31.48 5.61
C GLN A 34 -38.76 31.67 6.48
N PRO A 35 -38.92 32.84 7.13
CA PRO A 35 -40.11 33.16 7.90
C PRO A 35 -41.32 33.25 6.95
N LEU A 36 -42.43 32.64 7.35
CA LEU A 36 -43.66 32.71 6.58
C LEU A 36 -44.42 33.99 6.95
N PRO A 37 -44.76 34.86 5.98
CA PRO A 37 -45.47 36.10 6.27
C PRO A 37 -46.90 35.86 6.80
N GLU A 38 -47.45 34.67 6.55
CA GLU A 38 -48.77 34.22 7.03
C GLU A 38 -48.79 33.96 8.55
N PHE A 39 -47.63 33.73 9.17
CA PHE A 39 -47.53 33.38 10.57
C PHE A 39 -47.16 34.57 11.44
N ILE A 40 -47.76 34.60 12.64
CA ILE A 40 -47.34 35.54 13.68
C ILE A 40 -45.90 35.28 14.09
N ASN A 41 -45.21 36.32 14.55
CA ASN A 41 -43.78 36.27 14.86
C ASN A 41 -43.41 35.14 15.82
N THR A 42 -44.24 34.88 16.84
CA THR A 42 -43.99 33.80 17.82
C THR A 42 -43.99 32.42 17.18
N THR A 43 -44.90 32.16 16.23
CA THR A 43 -44.94 30.90 15.47
C THR A 43 -43.72 30.76 14.56
N ASN A 44 -43.31 31.84 13.88
CA ASN A 44 -42.08 31.85 13.08
C ASN A 44 -40.83 31.60 13.95
N MET A 45 -40.77 32.15 15.17
CA MET A 45 -39.69 31.89 16.13
C MET A 45 -39.61 30.42 16.56
N LEU A 46 -40.76 29.79 16.88
CA LEU A 46 -40.80 28.35 17.20
C LEU A 46 -40.31 27.50 16.02
N ARG A 47 -40.76 27.83 14.81
CA ARG A 47 -40.35 27.12 13.58
C ARG A 47 -38.85 27.26 13.32
N SER A 48 -38.30 28.46 13.53
CA SER A 48 -36.86 28.72 13.43
C SER A 48 -36.06 27.90 14.44
N ASN A 49 -36.55 27.77 15.69
CA ASN A 49 -35.88 26.97 16.71
C ASN A 49 -35.89 25.47 16.36
N GLU A 50 -37.02 24.92 15.92
CA GLU A 50 -37.10 23.54 15.46
C GLU A 50 -36.16 23.27 14.27
N TYR A 51 -36.11 24.21 13.34
CA TYR A 51 -35.18 24.17 12.22
C TYR A 51 -33.72 24.16 12.69
N LEU A 52 -33.35 25.07 13.59
CA LEU A 52 -31.98 25.16 14.13
C LEU A 52 -31.58 23.86 14.83
N GLN A 53 -32.50 23.26 15.60
CA GLN A 53 -32.26 22.00 16.27
C GLN A 53 -32.02 20.87 15.26
N LYS A 54 -32.89 20.72 14.25
CA LYS A 54 -32.72 19.72 13.18
C LYS A 54 -31.44 19.92 12.38
N SER A 55 -31.12 21.18 12.03
CA SER A 55 -29.90 21.54 11.31
C SER A 55 -28.66 21.18 12.12
N ASN A 56 -28.66 21.47 13.42
CA ASN A 56 -27.55 21.12 14.30
C ASN A 56 -27.39 19.61 14.46
N GLU A 57 -28.47 18.86 14.64
CA GLU A 57 -28.41 17.40 14.72
C GLU A 57 -27.79 16.80 13.44
N LYS A 58 -28.21 17.29 12.26
CA LYS A 58 -27.67 16.83 10.98
C LYS A 58 -26.21 17.25 10.76
N LYS A 59 -25.81 18.45 11.19
CA LYS A 59 -24.40 18.89 11.17
C LYS A 59 -23.54 18.01 12.06
N SER A 60 -24.02 17.66 13.25
CA SER A 60 -23.31 16.75 14.16
C SER A 60 -23.17 15.35 13.55
N GLN A 61 -24.22 14.80 12.94
CA GLN A 61 -24.15 13.52 12.22
C GLN A 61 -23.14 13.57 11.06
N LEU A 62 -23.12 14.68 10.32
CA LEU A 62 -22.17 14.90 9.23
C LEU A 62 -20.72 14.94 9.75
N LEU A 63 -20.46 15.60 10.88
CA LEU A 63 -19.14 15.63 11.51
C LEU A 63 -18.67 14.23 11.91
N ILE A 64 -19.53 13.45 12.58
CA ILE A 64 -19.22 12.07 12.98
C ILE A 64 -18.88 11.23 11.74
N ALA A 65 -19.67 11.33 10.67
CA ALA A 65 -19.40 10.60 9.44
C ALA A 65 -18.06 11.01 8.79
N TYR A 66 -17.68 12.29 8.89
CA TYR A 66 -16.38 12.75 8.42
C TYR A 66 -15.23 12.22 9.27
N GLU A 67 -15.36 12.21 10.60
CA GLU A 67 -14.35 11.64 11.50
C GLU A 67 -14.14 10.15 11.21
N GLU A 68 -15.22 9.39 11.06
CA GLU A 68 -15.15 7.98 10.67
C GLU A 68 -14.46 7.81 9.31
N TYR A 69 -14.80 8.66 8.33
CA TYR A 69 -14.19 8.64 7.01
C TYR A 69 -12.69 8.93 7.04
N THR A 70 -12.25 9.94 7.79
CA THR A 70 -10.83 10.27 7.93
C THR A 70 -10.06 9.16 8.62
N ASN A 71 -10.62 8.57 9.68
CA ASN A 71 -9.99 7.46 10.39
C ASN A 71 -9.79 6.24 9.48
N GLU A 72 -10.79 5.90 8.66
CA GLU A 72 -10.65 4.79 7.70
C GLU A 72 -9.61 5.08 6.60
N LEU A 73 -9.50 6.33 6.14
CA LEU A 73 -8.46 6.73 5.21
C LEU A 73 -7.06 6.64 5.84
N GLU A 74 -6.89 7.08 7.09
CA GLU A 74 -5.63 6.97 7.83
C GLU A 74 -5.21 5.50 8.02
N ASN A 75 -6.16 4.63 8.32
CA ASN A 75 -5.94 3.18 8.39
C ASN A 75 -5.46 2.62 7.04
N LEU A 76 -6.08 3.05 5.94
CA LEU A 76 -5.69 2.64 4.59
C LEU A 76 -4.25 3.09 4.28
N VAL A 77 -3.92 4.35 4.56
CA VAL A 77 -2.57 4.92 4.35
C VAL A 77 -1.52 4.17 5.18
N SER A 78 -1.81 3.92 6.46
CA SER A 78 -0.91 3.18 7.37
C SER A 78 -0.64 1.76 6.86
N ASN A 79 -1.68 1.08 6.38
CA ASN A 79 -1.55 -0.25 5.78
C ASN A 79 -0.70 -0.24 4.50
N ILE A 80 -0.88 0.76 3.61
CA ILE A 80 -0.02 0.93 2.43
C ILE A 80 1.44 1.14 2.82
N ALA A 81 1.69 2.01 3.82
CA ALA A 81 3.03 2.27 4.31
C ALA A 81 3.70 1.01 4.86
N HIS A 82 2.95 0.20 5.61
CA HIS A 82 3.43 -1.10 6.10
C HIS A 82 3.76 -2.08 4.97
N ILE A 83 2.92 -2.18 3.94
CA ILE A 83 3.19 -3.01 2.74
C ILE A 83 4.45 -2.54 2.02
N LYS A 84 4.61 -1.22 1.83
CA LYS A 84 5.80 -0.66 1.19
C LYS A 84 7.07 -1.00 1.99
N GLY A 85 7.01 -0.91 3.32
CA GLY A 85 8.08 -1.31 4.22
C GLY A 85 8.43 -2.80 4.09
N SER A 86 7.43 -3.68 4.11
CA SER A 86 7.65 -5.13 3.97
C SER A 86 8.26 -5.50 2.61
N ILE A 87 7.83 -4.86 1.53
CA ILE A 87 8.42 -5.04 0.19
C ILE A 87 9.87 -4.56 0.15
N HIS A 88 10.18 -3.43 0.78
CA HIS A 88 11.56 -2.93 0.86
C HIS A 88 12.48 -3.91 1.59
N ASN A 89 12.00 -4.46 2.72
CA ASN A 89 12.72 -5.47 3.49
C ASN A 89 12.89 -6.77 2.70
N LEU A 90 11.86 -7.26 2.01
CA LEU A 90 11.98 -8.41 1.11
C LEU A 90 13.04 -8.19 0.04
N LYS A 91 13.05 -7.02 -0.63
CA LYS A 91 14.08 -6.67 -1.63
C LYS A 91 15.50 -6.68 -1.04
N SER A 92 15.68 -6.24 0.20
CA SER A 92 16.99 -6.26 0.86
C SER A 92 17.44 -7.71 1.13
N HIS A 93 16.56 -8.58 1.63
CA HIS A 93 16.83 -10.01 1.82
C HIS A 93 17.19 -10.72 0.51
N PHE A 94 16.47 -10.47 -0.59
CA PHE A 94 16.81 -11.05 -1.90
C PHE A 94 18.16 -10.57 -2.45
N LYS A 95 18.54 -9.31 -2.22
CA LYS A 95 19.88 -8.81 -2.58
C LYS A 95 20.99 -9.51 -1.78
N ILE A 96 20.78 -9.74 -0.49
CA ILE A 96 21.73 -10.47 0.37
C ILE A 96 21.88 -11.92 -0.10
N HIS A 97 20.78 -12.62 -0.37
CA HIS A 97 20.83 -13.99 -0.89
C HIS A 97 21.52 -14.10 -2.26
N LYS A 98 21.32 -13.14 -3.18
CA LYS A 98 22.08 -13.09 -4.45
C LYS A 98 23.59 -12.92 -4.23
N LYS A 99 23.99 -12.10 -3.24
CA LYS A 99 25.42 -11.93 -2.88
C LYS A 99 26.02 -13.20 -2.27
N ILE A 100 25.28 -13.91 -1.41
CA ILE A 100 25.72 -15.18 -0.80
C ILE A 100 25.91 -16.26 -1.88
N LYS A 101 24.95 -16.43 -2.81
CA LYS A 101 25.08 -17.41 -3.92
C LYS A 101 26.28 -17.12 -4.84
N LYS A 102 26.67 -15.85 -5.03
CA LYS A 102 27.88 -15.49 -5.79
C LYS A 102 29.18 -15.85 -5.05
N LYS A 103 29.24 -15.69 -3.73
CA LYS A 103 30.42 -16.05 -2.92
C LYS A 103 30.63 -17.56 -2.78
N VAL A 104 29.56 -18.36 -2.80
CA VAL A 104 29.68 -19.84 -2.69
C VAL A 104 30.21 -20.48 -3.99
N LYS A 105 29.93 -19.90 -5.17
CA LYS A 105 30.38 -20.44 -6.45
C LYS A 105 31.86 -20.19 -6.77
N SER A 106 32.60 -19.38 -6.00
CA SER A 106 34.00 -19.03 -6.29
C SER A 106 35.05 -19.89 -5.58
N LYS A 107 34.67 -20.99 -4.91
CA LYS A 107 35.64 -21.98 -4.38
C LYS A 107 35.94 -23.08 -5.40
N THR A 108 36.30 -22.73 -6.62
CA THR A 108 37.01 -23.67 -7.51
C THR A 108 38.43 -23.84 -6.99
N LYS A 109 38.73 -25.04 -6.48
CA LYS A 109 40.09 -25.47 -6.09
C LYS A 109 41.10 -25.06 -7.17
N PRO A 110 42.31 -24.57 -6.82
CA PRO A 110 43.31 -24.22 -7.81
C PRO A 110 43.67 -25.50 -8.59
N ARG A 111 43.37 -25.51 -9.89
CA ARG A 111 43.78 -26.57 -10.81
C ARG A 111 45.31 -26.55 -10.85
N LYS A 112 45.97 -27.50 -10.16
CA LYS A 112 47.43 -27.70 -10.25
C LYS A 112 47.79 -27.79 -11.74
N LYS A 113 48.49 -26.78 -12.27
CA LYS A 113 49.07 -26.84 -13.61
C LYS A 113 50.08 -27.99 -13.62
N PHE A 114 49.69 -29.13 -14.20
CA PHE A 114 50.63 -30.20 -14.50
C PHE A 114 51.68 -29.65 -15.48
N ARG A 115 52.87 -29.34 -14.97
CA ARG A 115 54.05 -29.07 -15.79
C ARG A 115 54.31 -30.33 -16.61
N LYS A 116 54.07 -30.30 -17.92
CA LYS A 116 54.44 -31.37 -18.85
C LYS A 116 55.96 -31.59 -18.73
N ARG A 117 56.37 -32.68 -18.08
CA ARG A 117 57.77 -33.15 -18.11
C ARG A 117 58.08 -33.49 -19.57
N LYS A 118 59.03 -32.78 -20.18
CA LYS A 118 59.53 -33.10 -21.52
C LYS A 118 60.19 -34.48 -21.46
N LEU A 119 59.54 -35.50 -22.03
CA LEU A 119 60.15 -36.81 -22.23
C LEU A 119 61.30 -36.67 -23.23
N LYS A 120 62.52 -37.05 -22.82
CA LYS A 120 63.69 -37.10 -23.70
C LYS A 120 63.44 -38.11 -24.83
N PRO A 121 63.81 -37.81 -26.09
CA PRO A 121 63.60 -38.73 -27.20
C PRO A 121 64.49 -39.98 -27.05
N ARG A 122 63.87 -41.16 -27.15
CA ARG A 122 64.51 -42.47 -27.08
C ARG A 122 65.38 -42.68 -28.33
N ARG A 123 66.71 -42.62 -28.18
CA ARG A 123 67.68 -42.88 -29.27
C ARG A 123 67.42 -44.27 -29.87
N ARG A 124 67.08 -44.32 -31.17
CA ARG A 124 67.00 -45.57 -31.95
C ARG A 124 68.41 -46.11 -32.17
N LYS A 125 68.65 -47.39 -31.87
CA LYS A 125 69.94 -48.06 -32.11
C LYS A 125 70.18 -48.24 -33.62
N PRO A 126 71.43 -48.09 -34.12
CA PRO A 126 71.72 -48.26 -35.53
C PRO A 126 71.65 -49.74 -35.94
N ARG A 127 71.06 -49.97 -37.11
CA ARG A 127 70.94 -51.29 -37.76
C ARG A 127 72.30 -51.64 -38.37
N LYS A 128 72.94 -52.72 -37.92
CA LYS A 128 74.21 -53.23 -38.51
C LYS A 128 73.97 -53.56 -39.98
N ARG A 129 74.73 -52.93 -40.90
CA ARG A 129 74.84 -53.35 -42.30
C ARG A 129 75.66 -54.64 -42.33
N ARG A 130 75.09 -55.72 -42.88
CA ARG A 130 75.84 -56.92 -43.27
C ARG A 130 76.64 -56.56 -44.53
N ARG A 131 77.94 -56.87 -44.52
CA ARG A 131 78.78 -56.98 -45.72
C ARG A 131 78.65 -58.39 -46.26
#